data_AF-A0A397U6B4-F1
#
_entry.id   AF-A0A397U6B4-F1
#
_cell.length_a   1.000
_cell.length_b   1.000
_cell.length_c   1.000
_cell.angle_alpha   90.00
_cell.angle_beta   90.00
_cell.angle_gamma   90.00
#
_symmetry.space_group_name_H-M   'P 1'
#
loop_
_entity.id
_entity.type
_entity.pdbx_description
1 polymer ?
#
loop_
_entity_poly.entity_id
_entity_poly.type
_entity_poly.pdbx_seq_one_letter_code
_entity_poly.pdbx_strand_id
1 'polypeptide(L)'
;MASELLPEILEKTLNNLYDFNGEFNEIDTSSLRSCTLVNWHWCKVTTPILWRDTFLCIKDVCVPVYLSFLGENEKIKLREYGIIIDHYPEALFNYPSFLKHLDIDRLLDTVRVYVNLPEKNIKETMDDLTLSILTTLNMSEIDFNDVTTLNNLRNLLNNVRQHANPPIKEMNENMKDTANKLANLLLKIFIENGTTLIQLNIITTISEFPPIQSEIFHSLEQNGQFFSHLQELFLYTDSGKFSNDLIMLLRSLVKVSTNIHTLKLRETHWYRRSTINYDPQTLDVLAVFIRSQRKLSKLDISYEKSFKGVISALKSQENSLQELILSGQYIPRIYGIKRLRNVRSS
;
A
#
# COMPACT_ATOMS: atom_id res chain seq x y z
N MET A 1 -15.45 26.80 22.10
CA MET A 1 -15.95 25.54 22.70
C MET A 1 -15.09 24.32 22.38
N ALA A 2 -14.56 24.14 21.16
CA ALA A 2 -13.67 23.00 20.85
C ALA A 2 -12.20 23.14 21.33
N SER A 3 -11.79 24.31 21.84
CA SER A 3 -10.42 24.58 22.31
C SER A 3 -10.09 24.03 23.71
N GLU A 4 -11.08 23.49 24.43
CA GLU A 4 -10.95 23.05 25.83
C GLU A 4 -11.13 21.54 26.03
N LEU A 5 -11.25 20.75 24.94
CA LEU A 5 -11.28 19.30 25.06
C LEU A 5 -9.95 18.79 25.61
N LEU A 6 -10.00 17.99 26.67
CA LEU A 6 -8.83 17.30 27.20
C LEU A 6 -8.20 16.44 26.08
N PRO A 7 -6.87 16.46 25.90
CA PRO A 7 -6.19 15.74 24.82
C PRO A 7 -6.56 14.26 24.74
N GLU A 8 -6.78 13.61 25.89
CA GLU A 8 -7.20 12.21 25.97
C GLU A 8 -8.61 11.96 25.41
N ILE A 9 -9.54 12.90 25.62
CA ILE A 9 -10.90 12.83 25.08
C ILE A 9 -10.87 13.08 23.58
N LEU A 10 -10.06 14.05 23.14
CA LEU A 10 -9.88 14.35 21.73
C LEU A 10 -9.29 13.13 20.99
N GLU A 11 -8.20 12.56 21.51
CA GLU A 11 -7.57 11.38 20.94
C GLU A 11 -8.53 10.19 20.88
N LYS A 12 -9.27 9.92 21.97
CA LYS A 12 -10.25 8.83 22.00
C LYS A 12 -11.40 9.05 21.02
N THR A 13 -11.84 10.29 20.83
CA THR A 13 -12.91 10.64 19.89
C THR A 13 -12.45 10.47 18.44
N LEU A 14 -11.25 10.96 18.12
CA LEU A 14 -10.67 10.83 16.78
C LEU A 14 -10.32 9.37 16.44
N ASN A 15 -9.85 8.59 17.42
CA ASN A 15 -9.66 7.14 17.26
C ASN A 15 -10.99 6.35 17.18
N ASN A 16 -12.17 6.97 17.32
CA ASN A 16 -13.43 6.29 17.04
C ASN A 16 -13.92 6.54 15.60
N LEU A 17 -13.20 7.35 14.82
CA LEU A 17 -13.45 7.54 13.38
C LEU A 17 -12.90 6.37 12.54
N TYR A 18 -12.24 5.38 13.14
CA TYR A 18 -11.91 4.14 12.44
C TYR A 18 -13.20 3.36 12.19
N ASP A 19 -13.43 2.93 10.95
CA ASP A 19 -14.56 2.06 10.65
C ASP A 19 -14.38 0.67 11.28
N PHE A 20 -15.43 -0.15 11.23
CA PHE A 20 -15.43 -1.49 11.84
C PHE A 20 -14.42 -2.47 11.21
N ASN A 21 -13.81 -2.10 10.07
CA ASN A 21 -12.79 -2.89 9.37
C ASN A 21 -11.37 -2.38 9.63
N GLY A 22 -11.20 -1.31 10.41
CA GLY A 22 -9.89 -0.70 10.67
C GLY A 22 -9.41 0.22 9.55
N GLU A 23 -10.30 0.68 8.67
CA GLU A 23 -9.98 1.61 7.57
C GLU A 23 -10.65 2.98 7.81
N PHE A 24 -10.01 4.05 7.33
CA PHE A 24 -10.67 5.35 7.22
C PHE A 24 -11.53 5.38 5.96
N ASN A 25 -12.78 5.82 6.05
CA ASN A 25 -13.48 6.28 4.86
C ASN A 25 -12.97 7.69 4.46
N GLU A 26 -13.31 8.12 3.24
CA GLU A 26 -12.85 9.39 2.68
C GLU A 26 -13.31 10.63 3.50
N ILE A 27 -14.46 10.51 4.17
CA ILE A 27 -15.06 11.58 4.99
C ILE A 27 -14.28 11.73 6.31
N ASP A 28 -13.91 10.62 6.95
CA ASP A 28 -13.12 10.61 8.19
C ASP A 28 -11.71 11.17 7.95
N THR A 29 -11.11 10.80 6.81
CA THR A 29 -9.81 11.34 6.37
C THR A 29 -9.85 12.86 6.18
N SER A 30 -10.88 13.37 5.51
CA SER A 30 -11.06 14.81 5.25
C SER A 30 -11.28 15.60 6.56
N SER A 31 -12.03 15.00 7.48
CA SER A 31 -12.29 15.57 8.81
C SER A 31 -11.01 15.64 9.65
N LEU A 32 -10.17 14.60 9.62
CA LEU A 32 -8.86 14.60 10.29
C LEU A 32 -7.91 15.64 9.69
N ARG A 33 -7.84 15.77 8.36
CA ARG A 33 -7.04 16.84 7.73
C ARG A 33 -7.46 18.21 8.24
N SER A 34 -8.76 18.47 8.31
CA SER A 34 -9.30 19.75 8.81
C SER A 34 -8.95 19.98 10.28
N CYS A 35 -8.97 18.92 11.11
CA CYS A 35 -8.56 18.98 12.52
C CYS A 35 -7.10 19.41 12.70
N THR A 36 -6.19 19.08 11.76
CA THR A 36 -4.79 19.52 11.85
C THR A 36 -4.60 21.04 11.74
N LEU A 37 -5.58 21.75 11.17
CA LEU A 37 -5.53 23.19 10.91
C LEU A 37 -6.21 24.04 12.00
N VAL A 38 -6.86 23.41 12.98
CA VAL A 38 -7.64 24.12 14.02
C VAL A 38 -6.75 24.96 14.92
N ASN A 39 -5.74 24.33 15.54
CA ASN A 39 -4.69 24.97 16.33
C ASN A 39 -3.57 23.97 16.62
N TRP A 40 -2.48 24.41 17.25
CA TRP A 40 -1.32 23.57 17.59
C TRP A 40 -1.69 22.33 18.42
N HIS A 41 -2.63 22.45 19.36
CA HIS A 41 -3.05 21.34 20.21
C HIS A 41 -3.71 20.22 19.39
N TRP A 42 -4.68 20.59 18.55
CA TRP A 42 -5.35 19.65 17.65
C TRP A 42 -4.39 19.08 16.62
N CYS A 43 -3.47 19.89 16.07
CA CYS A 43 -2.42 19.44 15.15
C CYS A 43 -1.55 18.35 15.78
N LYS A 44 -1.10 18.54 17.03
CA LYS A 44 -0.23 17.59 17.74
C LYS A 44 -0.90 16.23 18.00
N VAL A 45 -2.20 16.21 18.26
CA VAL A 45 -2.96 14.97 18.49
C VAL A 45 -3.37 14.30 17.17
N THR A 46 -3.79 15.08 16.19
CA THR A 46 -4.35 14.57 14.94
C THR A 46 -3.28 14.07 13.97
N THR A 47 -2.10 14.72 13.96
CA THR A 47 -1.00 14.35 13.06
C THR A 47 -0.59 12.87 13.23
N PRO A 48 -0.26 12.37 14.43
CA PRO A 48 0.06 10.95 14.61
C PRO A 48 -1.05 9.98 14.17
N ILE A 49 -2.32 10.37 14.31
CA ILE A 49 -3.48 9.55 13.90
C ILE A 49 -3.56 9.48 12.38
N LEU A 50 -3.43 10.62 11.70
CA LEU A 50 -3.48 10.72 10.23
C LEU A 50 -2.31 10.00 9.56
N TRP A 51 -1.13 10.06 10.17
CA TRP A 51 0.09 9.42 9.66
C TRP A 51 0.19 7.93 10.02
N ARG A 52 -0.72 7.41 10.85
CA ARG A 52 -0.78 5.99 11.22
C ARG A 52 -0.95 5.07 10.02
N ASP A 53 -1.84 5.44 9.10
CA ASP A 53 -2.11 4.77 7.83
C ASP A 53 -1.99 5.79 6.67
N THR A 54 -0.75 6.21 6.45
CA THR A 54 -0.43 7.34 5.58
C THR A 54 -0.87 7.14 4.13
N PHE A 55 -0.66 5.94 3.58
CA PHE A 55 -0.94 5.63 2.17
C PHE A 55 -2.43 5.48 1.87
N LEU A 56 -3.25 5.31 2.91
CA LEU A 56 -4.70 5.46 2.82
C LEU A 56 -5.12 6.95 2.91
N CYS A 57 -4.63 7.65 3.93
CA CYS A 57 -5.19 8.95 4.32
C CYS A 57 -4.64 10.16 3.56
N ILE A 58 -3.37 10.14 3.18
CA ILE A 58 -2.61 11.32 2.72
C ILE A 58 -1.62 10.99 1.59
N LYS A 59 -2.01 10.06 0.71
CA LYS A 59 -1.20 9.60 -0.43
C LYS A 59 -0.72 10.70 -1.38
N ASP A 60 -1.48 11.80 -1.49
CA ASP A 60 -1.19 12.97 -2.31
C ASP A 60 -0.06 13.85 -1.77
N VAL A 61 0.23 13.79 -0.46
CA VAL A 61 1.19 14.69 0.20
C VAL A 61 2.32 13.97 0.93
N CYS A 62 2.20 12.66 1.17
CA CYS A 62 3.11 11.96 2.08
C CYS A 62 4.51 11.73 1.52
N VAL A 63 4.63 11.45 0.21
CA VAL A 63 5.93 11.08 -0.40
C VAL A 63 6.95 12.21 -0.24
N PRO A 64 6.68 13.46 -0.64
CA PRO A 64 7.66 14.53 -0.47
C PRO A 64 8.07 14.79 0.98
N VAL A 65 7.11 14.69 1.90
CA VAL A 65 7.38 14.85 3.35
C VAL A 65 8.33 13.78 3.82
N TYR A 66 8.14 12.51 3.46
CA TYR A 66 9.09 11.45 3.81
C TYR A 66 10.45 11.65 3.17
N LEU A 67 10.51 12.08 1.91
CA LEU A 67 11.79 12.35 1.24
C LEU A 67 12.58 13.50 1.88
N SER A 68 11.92 14.39 2.63
CA SER A 68 12.62 15.42 3.41
C SER A 68 13.57 14.85 4.47
N PHE A 69 13.30 13.62 4.96
CA PHE A 69 14.11 12.91 5.96
C PHE A 69 15.36 12.24 5.38
N LEU A 70 15.54 12.24 4.05
CA LEU A 70 16.74 11.68 3.42
C LEU A 70 17.98 12.55 3.67
N GLY A 71 19.13 11.89 3.75
CA GLY A 71 20.42 12.57 3.76
C GLY A 71 20.72 13.23 2.40
N GLU A 72 21.60 14.23 2.38
CA GLU A 72 21.87 15.01 1.17
C GLU A 72 22.39 14.14 0.01
N ASN A 73 23.21 13.12 0.31
CA ASN A 73 23.71 12.18 -0.70
C ASN A 73 22.59 11.38 -1.39
N GLU A 74 21.54 11.02 -0.67
CA GLU A 74 20.39 10.28 -1.21
C GLU A 74 19.49 11.22 -2.01
N LYS A 75 19.32 12.46 -1.54
CA LYS A 75 18.63 13.52 -2.29
C LYS A 75 19.33 13.80 -3.62
N ILE A 76 20.67 13.83 -3.66
CA ILE A 76 21.44 13.99 -4.90
C ILE A 76 21.16 12.84 -5.88
N LYS A 77 21.19 11.58 -5.40
CA LYS A 77 20.87 10.41 -6.24
C LYS A 77 19.45 10.46 -6.80
N LEU A 78 18.48 10.94 -6.02
CA LEU A 78 17.10 11.09 -6.50
C LEU A 78 16.98 12.13 -7.62
N ARG A 79 17.79 13.19 -7.59
CA ARG A 79 17.85 14.17 -8.69
C ARG A 79 18.39 13.56 -9.98
N GLU A 80 19.31 12.59 -9.90
CA GLU A 80 19.80 11.85 -11.08
C GLU A 80 18.68 11.01 -11.73
N TYR A 81 17.67 10.59 -10.96
CA TYR A 81 16.47 9.91 -11.45
C TYR A 81 15.35 10.88 -11.88
N GLY A 82 15.62 12.19 -11.93
CA GLY A 82 14.64 13.21 -12.31
C GLY A 82 13.62 13.55 -11.22
N ILE A 83 13.80 13.05 -9.99
CA ILE A 83 12.93 13.37 -8.85
C ILE A 83 13.48 14.63 -8.17
N ILE A 84 12.75 15.73 -8.30
CA ILE A 84 13.04 16.98 -7.60
C ILE A 84 12.42 16.91 -6.21
N ILE A 85 13.24 17.08 -5.18
CA ILE A 85 12.80 17.21 -3.80
C ILE A 85 12.91 18.70 -3.46
N ASP A 86 11.76 19.35 -3.30
CA ASP A 86 11.73 20.75 -2.89
C ASP A 86 12.41 20.94 -1.53
N HIS A 87 12.88 22.16 -1.29
CA HIS A 87 13.43 22.50 0.01
C HIS A 87 12.29 22.62 1.02
N TYR A 88 12.04 21.55 1.77
CA TYR A 88 11.04 21.53 2.83
C TYR A 88 11.59 22.23 4.07
N PRO A 89 10.76 23.01 4.79
CA PRO A 89 11.12 23.49 6.12
C PRO A 89 11.37 22.30 7.05
N GLU A 90 12.11 22.55 8.14
CA GLU A 90 12.40 21.53 9.15
C GLU A 90 11.11 20.84 9.62
N ALA A 91 11.12 19.50 9.61
CA ALA A 91 9.94 18.71 9.91
C ALA A 91 9.48 18.97 11.35
N LEU A 92 8.23 19.42 11.51
CA LEU A 92 7.64 19.71 12.83
C LEU A 92 7.51 18.46 13.71
N PHE A 93 7.42 17.29 13.09
CA PHE A 93 7.28 16.00 13.75
C PHE A 93 8.16 14.95 13.06
N ASN A 94 8.51 13.89 13.79
CA ASN A 94 9.07 12.69 13.19
C ASN A 94 7.94 11.88 12.52
N TYR A 95 7.49 12.35 11.35
CA TYR A 95 6.41 11.73 10.58
C TYR A 95 6.63 10.24 10.29
N PRO A 96 7.82 9.78 9.85
CA PRO A 96 8.09 8.36 9.65
C PRO A 96 7.72 7.46 10.84
N SER A 97 8.04 7.91 12.06
CA SER A 97 7.80 7.13 13.29
C SER A 97 6.31 6.87 13.60
N PHE A 98 5.41 7.66 13.03
CA PHE A 98 3.97 7.55 13.24
C PHE A 98 3.32 6.45 12.41
N LEU A 99 3.95 5.98 11.33
CA LEU A 99 3.42 4.89 10.52
C LEU A 99 3.23 3.63 11.38
N LYS A 100 2.03 3.05 11.37
CA LYS A 100 1.73 1.77 12.05
C LYS A 100 1.06 0.75 11.15
N HIS A 101 0.35 1.20 10.12
CA HIS A 101 -0.29 0.34 9.14
C HIS A 101 0.43 0.51 7.81
N LEU A 102 0.98 -0.58 7.28
CA LEU A 102 1.64 -0.59 5.99
C LEU A 102 0.93 -1.56 5.06
N ASP A 103 0.40 -1.01 3.98
CA ASP A 103 -0.09 -1.76 2.83
C ASP A 103 0.90 -1.56 1.69
N ILE A 104 1.55 -2.64 1.26
CA ILE A 104 2.64 -2.56 0.29
C ILE A 104 2.11 -2.12 -1.08
N ASP A 105 0.92 -2.56 -1.47
CA ASP A 105 0.31 -2.19 -2.75
C ASP A 105 -0.09 -0.71 -2.74
N ARG A 106 -0.67 -0.21 -1.64
CA ARG A 106 -0.95 1.25 -1.50
C ARG A 106 0.33 2.08 -1.52
N LEU A 107 1.42 1.61 -0.89
CA LEU A 107 2.73 2.25 -0.96
C LEU A 107 3.21 2.35 -2.42
N LEU A 108 3.21 1.22 -3.13
CA LEU A 108 3.67 1.16 -4.52
C LEU A 108 2.81 2.03 -5.44
N ASP A 109 1.49 1.99 -5.29
CA ASP A 109 0.57 2.82 -6.08
C ASP A 109 0.76 4.30 -5.78
N THR A 110 0.96 4.68 -4.52
CA THR A 110 1.23 6.07 -4.14
C THR A 110 2.53 6.57 -4.78
N VAL A 111 3.58 5.78 -4.69
CA VAL A 111 4.89 6.11 -5.28
C VAL A 111 4.83 6.17 -6.80
N ARG A 112 4.08 5.27 -7.46
CA ARG A 112 3.86 5.32 -8.91
C ARG A 112 3.16 6.60 -9.32
N VAL A 113 2.07 6.96 -8.63
CA VAL A 113 1.36 8.21 -8.90
C VAL A 113 2.32 9.39 -8.76
N TYR A 114 3.15 9.41 -7.71
CA TYR A 114 4.13 10.47 -7.48
C TYR A 114 5.17 10.58 -8.60
N VAL A 115 5.78 9.46 -9.01
CA VAL A 115 6.77 9.43 -10.11
C VAL A 115 6.14 9.83 -11.44
N ASN A 116 4.85 9.55 -11.65
CA ASN A 116 4.13 9.92 -12.86
C ASN A 116 3.63 11.39 -12.89
N LEU A 117 3.70 12.14 -11.78
CA LEU A 117 3.21 13.53 -11.72
C LEU A 117 3.83 14.45 -12.77
N PRO A 118 5.17 14.44 -13.00
CA PRO A 118 5.78 15.31 -14.02
C PRO A 118 5.26 15.00 -15.43
N GLU A 119 5.09 13.71 -15.77
CA GLU A 119 4.56 13.31 -17.08
C GLU A 119 3.09 13.65 -17.24
N LYS A 120 2.29 13.46 -16.19
CA LYS A 120 0.87 13.83 -16.19
C LYS A 120 0.73 15.33 -16.45
N ASN A 121 1.50 16.15 -15.75
CA ASN A 121 1.50 17.60 -15.95
C ASN A 121 1.96 17.99 -17.35
N ILE A 122 3.01 17.36 -17.90
CA ILE A 122 3.46 17.60 -19.28
C ILE A 122 2.38 17.23 -20.29
N LYS A 123 1.74 16.07 -20.12
CA LYS A 123 0.68 15.60 -21.02
C LYS A 123 -0.56 16.51 -20.97
N GLU A 124 -1.00 16.89 -19.78
CA GLU A 124 -2.09 17.86 -19.60
C GLU A 124 -1.73 19.21 -20.24
N THR A 125 -0.50 19.71 -20.02
CA THR A 125 0.00 20.94 -20.67
C THR A 125 0.04 20.81 -22.19
N MET A 126 0.44 19.65 -22.72
CA MET A 126 0.48 19.37 -24.17
C MET A 126 -0.92 19.26 -24.77
N ASP A 127 -1.86 18.66 -24.06
CA ASP A 127 -3.27 18.57 -24.47
C ASP A 127 -3.90 19.97 -24.46
N ASP A 128 -3.61 20.80 -23.44
CA ASP A 128 -4.02 22.21 -23.36
C ASP A 128 -3.41 23.06 -24.48
N LEU A 129 -2.11 22.89 -24.78
CA LEU A 129 -1.45 23.54 -25.91
C LEU A 129 -2.05 23.09 -27.25
N THR A 130 -2.37 21.80 -27.40
CA THR A 130 -3.01 21.26 -28.61
C THR A 130 -4.40 21.85 -28.78
N LEU A 131 -5.20 21.91 -27.71
CA LEU A 131 -6.52 22.52 -27.71
C LEU A 131 -6.45 24.03 -27.96
N SER A 132 -5.46 24.72 -27.37
CA SER A 132 -5.17 26.14 -27.60
C SER A 132 -4.78 26.41 -29.06
N ILE A 133 -3.94 25.56 -29.67
CA ILE A 133 -3.60 25.64 -31.10
C ILE A 133 -4.86 25.41 -31.95
N LEU A 134 -5.64 24.37 -31.67
CA LEU A 134 -6.87 24.05 -32.42
C LEU A 134 -7.92 25.17 -32.34
N THR A 135 -8.02 25.86 -31.20
CA THR A 135 -8.96 26.97 -30.98
C THR A 135 -8.44 28.30 -31.53
N THR A 136 -7.15 28.59 -31.39
CA THR A 136 -6.49 29.80 -31.95
C THR A 136 -6.42 29.75 -33.48
N LEU A 137 -6.30 28.55 -34.05
CA LEU A 137 -6.42 28.32 -35.49
C LEU A 137 -7.83 28.58 -36.05
N ASN A 138 -8.79 29.05 -35.23
CA ASN A 138 -10.08 29.63 -35.61
C ASN A 138 -10.55 29.18 -36.99
N MET A 139 -11.25 28.04 -37.03
CA MET A 139 -11.79 27.36 -38.22
C MET A 139 -12.67 28.24 -39.16
N SER A 140 -12.82 29.53 -38.87
CA SER A 140 -13.52 30.52 -39.70
C SER A 140 -12.65 31.18 -40.78
N GLU A 141 -11.33 31.07 -40.75
CA GLU A 141 -10.42 31.66 -41.78
C GLU A 141 -9.62 30.62 -42.57
N ILE A 142 -9.68 29.34 -42.21
CA ILE A 142 -9.02 28.27 -42.95
C ILE A 142 -9.89 27.90 -44.16
N ASP A 143 -9.37 28.09 -45.37
CA ASP A 143 -9.97 27.51 -46.56
C ASP A 143 -9.81 25.98 -46.51
N PHE A 144 -10.87 25.27 -46.11
CA PHE A 144 -10.88 23.81 -46.05
C PHE A 144 -10.69 23.12 -47.41
N ASN A 145 -10.72 23.87 -48.52
CA ASN A 145 -10.41 23.33 -49.84
C ASN A 145 -8.93 23.40 -50.20
N ASP A 146 -8.09 24.10 -49.41
CA ASP A 146 -6.65 24.10 -49.60
C ASP A 146 -6.00 22.86 -48.95
N VAL A 147 -5.86 21.83 -49.78
CA VAL A 147 -5.21 20.55 -49.44
C VAL A 147 -3.79 20.74 -48.90
N THR A 148 -3.08 21.80 -49.29
CA THR A 148 -1.72 22.06 -48.82
C THR A 148 -1.72 22.51 -47.36
N THR A 149 -2.67 23.37 -46.97
CA THR A 149 -2.84 23.81 -45.58
C THR A 149 -3.27 22.65 -44.68
N LEU A 150 -4.19 21.79 -45.13
CA LEU A 150 -4.60 20.60 -44.38
C LEU A 150 -3.46 19.58 -44.21
N ASN A 151 -2.65 19.36 -45.25
CA ASN A 151 -1.50 18.47 -45.17
C ASN A 151 -0.41 19.02 -44.26
N ASN A 152 -0.18 20.34 -44.27
CA ASN A 152 0.79 20.98 -43.38
C ASN A 152 0.35 20.89 -41.91
N LEU A 153 -0.93 21.13 -41.61
CA LEU A 153 -1.47 20.94 -40.25
C LEU A 153 -1.38 19.49 -39.79
N ARG A 154 -1.73 18.54 -40.66
CA ARG A 154 -1.60 17.11 -40.38
C ARG A 154 -0.15 16.70 -40.13
N ASN A 155 0.79 17.23 -40.90
CA ASN A 155 2.21 16.97 -40.72
C ASN A 155 2.74 17.60 -39.43
N LEU A 156 2.32 18.81 -39.09
CA LEU A 156 2.69 19.46 -37.83
C LEU A 156 2.19 18.67 -36.62
N LEU A 157 0.92 18.25 -36.63
CA LEU A 157 0.32 17.40 -35.60
C LEU A 157 1.03 16.05 -35.48
N ASN A 158 1.41 15.44 -36.62
CA ASN A 158 2.14 14.18 -36.63
C ASN A 158 3.57 14.34 -36.10
N ASN A 159 4.26 15.44 -36.43
CA ASN A 159 5.61 15.73 -35.93
C ASN A 159 5.60 15.99 -34.42
N VAL A 160 4.63 16.78 -33.93
CA VAL A 160 4.42 16.98 -32.49
C VAL A 160 4.14 15.65 -31.79
N ARG A 161 3.27 14.80 -32.34
CA ARG A 161 2.99 13.46 -31.79
C ARG A 161 4.19 12.52 -31.81
N GLN A 162 5.01 12.54 -32.86
CA GLN A 162 6.19 11.66 -32.96
C GLN A 162 7.34 12.10 -32.05
N HIS A 163 7.48 13.40 -31.77
CA HIS A 163 8.53 13.90 -30.88
C HIS A 163 8.11 13.94 -29.41
N ALA A 164 6.80 13.87 -29.11
CA ALA A 164 6.26 13.84 -27.75
C ALA A 164 6.15 12.42 -27.15
N ASN A 165 6.32 11.35 -27.93
CA ASN A 165 6.24 9.97 -27.44
C ASN A 165 7.58 9.24 -27.64
N PRO A 166 8.45 9.14 -26.61
CA PRO A 166 9.45 8.07 -26.60
C PRO A 166 8.78 6.69 -26.72
N PRO A 167 9.51 5.59 -27.02
CA PRO A 167 8.92 4.26 -27.06
C PRO A 167 8.32 3.93 -25.69
N ILE A 168 6.98 4.02 -25.60
CA ILE A 168 6.16 3.93 -24.38
C ILE A 168 6.59 2.78 -23.47
N LYS A 169 7.05 1.67 -24.05
CA LYS A 169 7.51 0.49 -23.31
C LYS A 169 8.78 0.73 -22.49
N GLU A 170 9.80 1.38 -23.06
CA GLU A 170 11.08 1.64 -22.39
C GLU A 170 10.93 2.69 -21.28
N MET A 171 10.08 3.70 -21.53
CA MET A 171 9.72 4.70 -20.52
C MET A 171 8.98 4.05 -19.34
N ASN A 172 7.97 3.22 -19.63
CA ASN A 172 7.22 2.49 -18.59
C ASN A 172 8.11 1.56 -17.74
N GLU A 173 9.13 0.93 -18.32
CA GLU A 173 10.07 0.07 -17.58
C GLU A 173 10.98 0.90 -16.65
N ASN A 174 11.52 2.03 -17.11
CA ASN A 174 12.33 2.94 -16.30
C ASN A 174 11.53 3.58 -15.14
N MET A 175 10.25 3.90 -15.36
CA MET A 175 9.38 4.44 -14.32
C MET A 175 9.06 3.41 -13.24
N LYS A 176 8.82 2.16 -13.63
CA LYS A 176 8.61 1.05 -12.68
C LYS A 176 9.85 0.87 -11.79
N ASP A 177 11.04 0.89 -12.38
CA ASP A 177 12.31 0.81 -11.64
C ASP A 177 12.48 2.00 -10.66
N THR A 178 12.20 3.22 -11.12
CA THR A 178 12.25 4.42 -10.29
C THR A 178 11.26 4.35 -9.12
N ALA A 179 10.04 3.89 -9.36
CA ALA A 179 9.03 3.69 -8.32
C ALA A 179 9.50 2.65 -7.28
N ASN A 180 10.09 1.54 -7.70
CA ASN A 180 10.60 0.53 -6.77
C ASN A 180 11.76 1.07 -5.91
N LYS A 181 12.70 1.79 -6.51
CA LYS A 181 13.78 2.48 -5.79
C LYS A 181 13.25 3.46 -4.76
N LEU A 182 12.23 4.24 -5.13
CA LEU A 182 11.62 5.21 -4.21
C LEU A 182 10.89 4.50 -3.06
N ALA A 183 10.16 3.41 -3.34
CA ALA A 183 9.53 2.60 -2.30
C ALA A 183 10.56 2.02 -1.31
N ASN A 184 11.70 1.50 -1.80
CA ASN A 184 12.81 1.05 -0.97
C ASN A 184 13.36 2.16 -0.06
N LEU A 185 13.53 3.37 -0.59
CA LEU A 185 13.98 4.52 0.19
C LEU A 185 12.97 4.91 1.28
N LEU A 186 11.67 4.88 0.98
CA LEU A 186 10.62 5.13 1.97
C LEU A 186 10.66 4.08 3.10
N LEU A 187 10.81 2.79 2.77
CA LEU A 187 10.95 1.74 3.78
C LEU A 187 12.19 1.95 4.65
N LYS A 188 13.32 2.32 4.04
CA LYS A 188 14.54 2.66 4.75
C LYS A 188 14.32 3.82 5.73
N ILE A 189 13.67 4.89 5.28
CA ILE A 189 13.31 6.03 6.14
C ILE A 189 12.51 5.56 7.37
N PHE A 190 11.51 4.70 7.19
CA PHE A 190 10.71 4.19 8.30
C PHE A 190 11.56 3.40 9.30
N ILE A 191 12.40 2.50 8.80
CA ILE A 191 13.31 1.70 9.61
C ILE A 191 14.25 2.59 10.43
N GLU A 192 14.91 3.55 9.78
CA GLU A 192 15.92 4.42 10.40
C GLU A 192 15.31 5.39 11.42
N ASN A 193 14.01 5.70 11.29
CA ASN A 193 13.28 6.58 12.20
C ASN A 193 12.51 5.82 13.30
N GLY A 194 12.81 4.53 13.50
CA GLY A 194 12.26 3.76 14.62
C GLY A 194 10.80 3.35 14.46
N THR A 195 10.30 3.29 13.22
CA THR A 195 8.95 2.82 12.94
C THR A 195 8.76 1.38 13.42
N THR A 196 7.60 1.13 14.04
CA THR A 196 7.18 -0.18 14.54
C THR A 196 5.76 -0.44 14.04
N LEU A 197 5.60 -1.43 13.17
CA LEU A 197 4.30 -1.72 12.56
C LEU A 197 3.38 -2.48 13.52
N ILE A 198 2.10 -2.16 13.44
CA ILE A 198 0.98 -2.88 14.08
C ILE A 198 0.29 -3.77 13.04
N GLN A 199 0.13 -3.29 11.81
CA GLN A 199 -0.54 -4.01 10.73
C GLN A 199 0.33 -4.00 9.46
N LEU A 200 0.38 -5.16 8.80
CA LEU A 200 1.01 -5.34 7.50
C LEU A 200 0.04 -6.00 6.53
N ASN A 201 -0.19 -5.36 5.39
CA ASN A 201 -0.94 -5.90 4.26
C ASN A 201 -0.02 -6.15 3.07
N ILE A 202 -0.07 -7.36 2.51
CA ILE A 202 0.69 -7.78 1.33
C ILE A 202 -0.27 -8.44 0.34
N ILE A 203 -0.32 -7.92 -0.88
CA ILE A 203 -1.00 -8.56 -1.99
C ILE A 203 0.03 -9.14 -2.95
N THR A 204 -0.05 -10.45 -3.19
CA THR A 204 0.70 -11.14 -4.24
C THR A 204 -0.25 -11.34 -5.43
N THR A 205 -0.38 -10.33 -6.29
CA THR A 205 -1.05 -10.51 -7.59
C THR A 205 -0.04 -10.77 -8.70
N ILE A 206 -0.47 -11.51 -9.73
CA ILE A 206 0.17 -11.61 -11.05
C ILE A 206 -0.20 -10.37 -11.89
N SER A 207 -0.47 -9.21 -11.28
CA SER A 207 -0.81 -8.00 -12.04
C SER A 207 0.36 -7.54 -12.90
N GLU A 208 0.12 -6.66 -13.90
CA GLU A 208 1.06 -6.20 -14.94
C GLU A 208 2.35 -5.48 -14.43
N PHE A 209 2.59 -5.54 -13.14
CA PHE A 209 3.73 -4.96 -12.47
C PHE A 209 4.57 -6.07 -11.86
N PRO A 210 5.91 -5.93 -11.89
CA PRO A 210 6.77 -6.92 -11.27
C PRO A 210 6.36 -7.08 -9.80
N PRO A 211 6.38 -8.31 -9.26
CA PRO A 211 6.12 -8.54 -7.85
C PRO A 211 7.00 -7.60 -7.02
N ILE A 212 6.50 -7.22 -5.83
CA ILE A 212 7.29 -6.55 -4.78
C ILE A 212 8.70 -7.18 -4.81
N GLN A 213 9.70 -6.40 -5.22
CA GLN A 213 11.01 -6.95 -5.52
C GLN A 213 11.62 -7.52 -4.24
N SER A 214 12.44 -8.57 -4.38
CA SER A 214 13.18 -9.23 -3.29
C SER A 214 13.92 -8.23 -2.38
N GLU A 215 14.30 -7.06 -2.91
CA GLU A 215 14.95 -5.96 -2.20
C GLU A 215 14.08 -5.34 -1.09
N ILE A 216 12.77 -5.16 -1.33
CA ILE A 216 11.81 -4.70 -0.30
C ILE A 216 11.75 -5.74 0.81
N PHE A 217 11.56 -7.01 0.46
CA PHE A 217 11.46 -8.09 1.43
C PHE A 217 12.76 -8.32 2.21
N HIS A 218 13.91 -8.16 1.55
CA HIS A 218 15.22 -8.24 2.19
C HIS A 218 15.44 -7.08 3.17
N SER A 219 15.08 -5.85 2.79
CA SER A 219 15.16 -4.68 3.68
C SER A 219 14.25 -4.84 4.90
N LEU A 220 13.06 -5.41 4.71
CA LEU A 220 12.14 -5.77 5.79
C LEU A 220 12.71 -6.87 6.70
N GLU A 221 13.28 -7.93 6.12
CA GLU A 221 13.85 -9.07 6.85
C GLU A 221 14.96 -8.66 7.82
N GLN A 222 15.81 -7.71 7.43
CA GLN A 222 16.97 -7.30 8.22
C GLN A 222 16.62 -6.45 9.45
N ASN A 223 15.37 -5.98 9.57
CA ASN A 223 14.98 -4.98 10.55
C ASN A 223 13.93 -5.51 11.53
N GLY A 224 14.33 -6.44 12.40
CA GLY A 224 13.42 -7.10 13.34
C GLY A 224 12.65 -6.16 14.27
N GLN A 225 13.19 -4.98 14.59
CA GLN A 225 12.45 -3.97 15.35
C GLN A 225 11.21 -3.46 14.61
N PHE A 226 11.26 -3.36 13.29
CA PHE A 226 10.17 -2.88 12.43
C PHE A 226 8.89 -3.73 12.61
N PHE A 227 9.04 -5.03 12.89
CA PHE A 227 7.94 -5.97 13.10
C PHE A 227 7.71 -6.38 14.55
N SER A 228 8.47 -5.82 15.50
CA SER A 228 8.43 -6.22 16.91
C SER A 228 7.06 -6.07 17.58
N HIS A 229 6.23 -5.16 17.08
CA HIS A 229 4.88 -4.86 17.57
C HIS A 229 3.78 -5.29 16.60
N LEU A 230 4.11 -6.10 15.60
CA LEU A 230 3.15 -6.52 14.58
C LEU A 230 2.06 -7.39 15.23
N GLN A 231 0.81 -6.97 15.08
CA GLN A 231 -0.38 -7.62 15.65
C GLN A 231 -1.29 -8.20 14.56
N GLU A 232 -1.26 -7.61 13.37
CA GLU A 232 -2.16 -7.95 12.27
C GLU A 232 -1.38 -8.19 10.98
N LEU A 233 -1.61 -9.35 10.36
CA LEU A 233 -0.99 -9.71 9.09
C LEU A 233 -2.08 -10.13 8.10
N PHE A 234 -2.22 -9.37 7.01
CA PHE A 234 -3.16 -9.66 5.94
C PHE A 234 -2.40 -10.02 4.68
N LEU A 235 -2.65 -11.22 4.16
CA LEU A 235 -2.06 -11.71 2.92
C LEU A 235 -3.18 -11.97 1.92
N TYR A 236 -3.00 -11.47 0.70
CA TYR A 236 -3.93 -11.65 -0.39
C TYR A 236 -3.22 -12.28 -1.58
N THR A 237 -3.78 -13.35 -2.16
CA THR A 237 -3.15 -14.09 -3.28
C THR A 237 -4.18 -14.48 -4.33
N ASP A 238 -3.76 -14.60 -5.59
CA ASP A 238 -4.60 -15.00 -6.73
C ASP A 238 -4.38 -16.46 -7.20
N SER A 239 -3.30 -17.10 -6.75
CA SER A 239 -2.81 -18.36 -7.31
C SER A 239 -2.63 -19.46 -6.27
N GLY A 240 -2.81 -19.16 -4.98
CA GLY A 240 -2.62 -20.11 -3.87
C GLY A 240 -1.17 -20.47 -3.62
N LYS A 241 -0.26 -19.93 -4.40
CA LYS A 241 1.17 -20.16 -4.26
C LYS A 241 1.81 -18.87 -3.80
N PHE A 242 2.43 -18.91 -2.62
CA PHE A 242 3.25 -17.81 -2.17
C PHE A 242 4.53 -17.72 -3.00
N SER A 243 4.94 -16.48 -3.30
CA SER A 243 6.25 -16.23 -3.88
C SER A 243 7.36 -16.65 -2.90
N ASN A 244 8.56 -16.91 -3.43
CA ASN A 244 9.72 -17.20 -2.58
C ASN A 244 9.98 -16.08 -1.58
N ASP A 245 9.80 -14.82 -1.99
CA ASP A 245 10.02 -13.67 -1.12
C ASP A 245 9.01 -13.60 0.04
N LEU A 246 7.73 -13.88 -0.22
CA LEU A 246 6.72 -13.96 0.84
C LEU A 246 7.00 -15.13 1.78
N ILE A 247 7.44 -16.28 1.25
CA ILE A 247 7.88 -17.44 2.04
C ILE A 247 9.04 -17.06 2.96
N MET A 248 10.04 -16.33 2.45
CA MET A 248 11.17 -15.84 3.23
C MET A 248 10.74 -14.86 4.31
N LEU A 249 9.89 -13.87 3.97
CA LEU A 249 9.35 -12.93 4.94
C LEU A 249 8.61 -13.66 6.08
N LEU A 250 7.72 -14.61 5.75
CA LEU A 250 6.99 -15.37 6.76
C LEU A 250 7.93 -16.17 7.68
N ARG A 251 8.99 -16.77 7.13
CA ARG A 251 10.01 -17.47 7.93
C ARG A 251 10.78 -16.52 8.85
N SER A 252 10.98 -15.27 8.45
CA SER A 252 11.65 -14.26 9.26
C SER A 252 10.71 -13.69 10.33
N LEU A 253 9.44 -13.45 9.99
CA LEU A 253 8.40 -13.06 10.95
C LEU A 253 8.19 -14.11 12.05
N VAL A 254 8.31 -15.41 11.76
CA VAL A 254 8.33 -16.47 12.80
C VAL A 254 9.35 -16.20 13.91
N LYS A 255 10.48 -15.56 13.58
CA LYS A 255 11.57 -15.27 14.53
C LYS A 255 11.38 -13.95 15.27
N VAL A 256 10.80 -12.94 14.62
CA VAL A 256 10.74 -11.56 15.15
C VAL A 256 9.37 -11.15 15.67
N SER A 257 8.29 -11.81 15.24
CA SER A 257 6.90 -11.47 15.55
C SER A 257 6.12 -12.70 16.01
N THR A 258 5.98 -12.85 17.34
CA THR A 258 5.27 -13.98 17.98
C THR A 258 3.95 -13.56 18.63
N ASN A 259 3.54 -12.30 18.47
CA ASN A 259 2.33 -11.73 19.06
C ASN A 259 1.33 -11.26 17.99
N ILE A 260 1.18 -12.00 16.89
CA ILE A 260 0.15 -11.69 15.89
C ILE A 260 -1.19 -12.29 16.37
N HIS A 261 -2.19 -11.41 16.47
CA HIS A 261 -3.52 -11.72 17.02
C HIS A 261 -4.53 -11.95 15.89
N THR A 262 -4.33 -11.29 14.74
CA THR A 262 -5.18 -11.42 13.57
C THR A 262 -4.35 -11.84 12.36
N LEU A 263 -4.70 -12.97 11.77
CA LEU A 263 -4.17 -13.41 10.49
C LEU A 263 -5.31 -13.48 9.47
N LYS A 264 -5.16 -12.80 8.33
CA LYS A 264 -6.12 -12.83 7.23
C LYS A 264 -5.44 -13.35 5.96
N LEU A 265 -6.05 -14.32 5.32
CA LEU A 265 -5.54 -15.01 4.14
C LEU A 265 -6.67 -15.10 3.11
N ARG A 266 -6.77 -14.11 2.20
CA ARG A 266 -7.89 -14.01 1.25
C ARG A 266 -7.46 -14.06 -0.20
N GLU A 267 -8.44 -14.34 -1.04
CA GLU A 267 -8.30 -14.27 -2.50
C GLU A 267 -8.55 -12.83 -3.00
N THR A 268 -7.76 -12.39 -3.98
CA THR A 268 -7.89 -11.07 -4.61
C THR A 268 -8.97 -11.00 -5.69
N HIS A 269 -9.32 -12.12 -6.30
CA HIS A 269 -10.31 -12.19 -7.38
C HIS A 269 -11.68 -12.64 -6.89
N TRP A 270 -12.62 -11.69 -6.78
CA TRP A 270 -14.01 -11.98 -6.43
C TRP A 270 -14.83 -12.58 -7.60
N TYR A 271 -14.36 -12.47 -8.86
CA TYR A 271 -15.11 -12.91 -10.05
C TYR A 271 -14.77 -14.35 -10.49
N ARG A 272 -13.57 -14.87 -10.17
CA ARG A 272 -13.23 -16.26 -10.43
C ARG A 272 -13.73 -17.11 -9.26
N ARG A 273 -14.87 -17.76 -9.45
CA ARG A 273 -15.39 -18.83 -8.56
C ARG A 273 -14.52 -20.11 -8.56
N SER A 274 -13.27 -20.04 -8.99
CA SER A 274 -12.34 -21.17 -8.93
C SER A 274 -11.72 -21.22 -7.55
N THR A 275 -11.83 -22.36 -6.87
CA THR A 275 -11.16 -22.55 -5.59
C THR A 275 -9.65 -22.49 -5.78
N ILE A 276 -8.98 -21.59 -5.04
CA ILE A 276 -7.53 -21.57 -4.96
C ILE A 276 -7.06 -22.81 -4.20
N ASN A 277 -6.21 -23.62 -4.84
CA ASN A 277 -5.54 -24.74 -4.19
C ASN A 277 -4.15 -24.32 -3.75
N TYR A 278 -3.98 -24.13 -2.44
CA TYR A 278 -2.69 -23.80 -1.88
C TYR A 278 -1.72 -24.96 -2.07
N ASP A 279 -0.54 -24.67 -2.60
CA ASP A 279 0.48 -25.69 -2.79
C ASP A 279 1.05 -26.14 -1.43
N PRO A 280 1.63 -27.35 -1.35
CA PRO A 280 2.14 -27.89 -0.08
C PRO A 280 3.14 -26.97 0.63
N GLN A 281 4.00 -26.26 -0.11
CA GLN A 281 5.01 -25.37 0.48
C GLN A 281 4.34 -24.19 1.19
N THR A 282 3.31 -23.60 0.58
CA THR A 282 2.53 -22.52 1.18
C THR A 282 1.82 -22.99 2.44
N LEU A 283 1.15 -24.15 2.39
CA LEU A 283 0.46 -24.73 3.54
C LEU A 283 1.42 -25.02 4.71
N ASP A 284 2.61 -25.53 4.41
CA ASP A 284 3.63 -25.86 5.41
C ASP A 284 4.15 -24.59 6.11
N VAL A 285 4.48 -23.55 5.33
CA VAL A 285 4.93 -22.26 5.90
C VAL A 285 3.85 -21.62 6.75
N LEU A 286 2.59 -21.63 6.29
CA LEU A 286 1.47 -21.11 7.07
C LEU A 286 1.27 -21.89 8.37
N ALA A 287 1.38 -23.22 8.31
CA ALA A 287 1.24 -24.06 9.49
C ALA A 287 2.38 -23.82 10.51
N VAL A 288 3.62 -23.60 10.06
CA VAL A 288 4.75 -23.21 10.92
C VAL A 288 4.49 -21.82 11.52
N PHE A 289 4.06 -20.87 10.70
CA PHE A 289 3.77 -19.50 11.13
C PHE A 289 2.70 -19.46 12.22
N ILE A 290 1.57 -20.14 12.02
CA ILE A 290 0.47 -20.21 13.00
C ILE A 290 0.94 -20.82 14.33
N ARG A 291 1.76 -21.87 14.30
CA ARG A 291 2.29 -22.49 15.52
C ARG A 291 3.27 -21.59 16.29
N SER A 292 3.94 -20.68 15.62
CA SER A 292 4.90 -19.76 16.24
C SER A 292 4.24 -18.63 17.05
N GLN A 293 2.95 -18.37 16.82
CA GLN A 293 2.23 -17.30 17.50
C GLN A 293 1.85 -17.70 18.92
N ARG A 294 2.01 -16.78 19.89
CA ARG A 294 1.67 -17.01 21.30
C ARG A 294 0.16 -17.00 21.54
N LYS A 295 -0.55 -16.08 20.89
CA LYS A 295 -2.00 -15.87 21.07
C LYS A 295 -2.67 -15.41 19.77
N LEU A 296 -2.75 -16.29 18.78
CA LEU A 296 -3.59 -16.01 17.61
C LEU A 296 -5.07 -16.05 18.01
N SER A 297 -5.77 -14.92 17.86
CA SER A 297 -7.16 -14.75 18.33
C SER A 297 -8.18 -14.79 17.21
N LYS A 298 -7.80 -14.37 16.00
CA LYS A 298 -8.63 -14.30 14.81
C LYS A 298 -7.88 -14.88 13.63
N LEU A 299 -8.52 -15.82 12.94
CA LEU A 299 -8.08 -16.30 11.64
C LEU A 299 -9.22 -16.11 10.65
N ASP A 300 -8.95 -15.39 9.57
CA ASP A 300 -9.84 -15.22 8.43
C ASP A 300 -9.18 -15.83 7.20
N ILE A 301 -9.79 -16.85 6.61
CA ILE A 301 -9.13 -17.64 5.58
C ILE A 301 -10.08 -18.11 4.50
N SER A 302 -9.67 -17.95 3.25
CA SER A 302 -10.30 -18.60 2.10
C SER A 302 -10.01 -20.11 2.15
N TYR A 303 -11.01 -20.90 2.55
CA TYR A 303 -10.89 -22.32 2.86
C TYR A 303 -11.00 -23.22 1.62
N GLU A 304 -10.16 -24.28 1.56
CA GLU A 304 -10.30 -25.39 0.61
C GLU A 304 -10.00 -26.80 1.20
N LYS A 305 -10.33 -27.88 0.47
CA LYS A 305 -10.30 -29.29 0.89
C LYS A 305 -8.96 -29.80 1.45
N SER A 306 -7.83 -29.17 1.13
CA SER A 306 -6.47 -29.61 1.51
C SER A 306 -5.91 -28.98 2.81
N PHE A 307 -6.73 -28.26 3.58
CA PHE A 307 -6.30 -27.53 4.79
C PHE A 307 -5.88 -28.38 6.01
N LYS A 308 -5.70 -29.71 5.89
CA LYS A 308 -5.39 -30.59 7.03
C LYS A 308 -4.14 -30.16 7.82
N GLY A 309 -3.08 -29.71 7.13
CA GLY A 309 -1.84 -29.24 7.75
C GLY A 309 -2.06 -28.01 8.63
N VAL A 310 -2.81 -27.02 8.12
CA VAL A 310 -3.15 -25.80 8.87
C VAL A 310 -4.17 -26.07 9.98
N ILE A 311 -5.15 -26.95 9.77
CA ILE A 311 -6.07 -27.38 10.84
C ILE A 311 -5.30 -27.98 12.02
N SER A 312 -4.25 -28.79 11.75
CA SER A 312 -3.39 -29.32 12.80
C SER A 312 -2.60 -28.22 13.53
N ALA A 313 -2.17 -27.18 12.81
CA ALA A 313 -1.52 -26.01 13.43
C ALA A 313 -2.49 -25.23 14.32
N LEU A 314 -3.76 -25.11 13.94
CA LEU A 314 -4.78 -24.40 14.73
C LEU A 314 -5.05 -25.05 16.09
N LYS A 315 -4.79 -26.35 16.25
CA LYS A 315 -4.85 -26.99 17.58
C LYS A 315 -3.87 -26.38 18.57
N SER A 316 -2.72 -25.87 18.11
CA SER A 316 -1.78 -25.13 18.98
C SER A 316 -2.38 -23.82 19.52
N GLN A 317 -3.41 -23.30 18.87
CA GLN A 317 -4.09 -22.05 19.20
C GLN A 317 -5.48 -22.29 19.85
N GLU A 318 -5.80 -23.51 20.31
CA GLU A 318 -7.14 -23.86 20.80
C GLU A 318 -7.63 -22.98 21.96
N ASN A 319 -6.72 -22.45 22.78
CA ASN A 319 -7.06 -21.61 23.93
C ASN A 319 -7.09 -20.10 23.63
N SER A 320 -6.48 -19.67 22.54
CA SER A 320 -6.36 -18.27 22.13
C SER A 320 -7.35 -17.90 21.03
N LEU A 321 -7.65 -18.82 20.11
CA LEU A 321 -8.47 -18.58 18.93
C LEU A 321 -9.94 -18.37 19.33
N GLN A 322 -10.47 -17.18 19.05
CA GLN A 322 -11.83 -16.76 19.38
C GLN A 322 -12.72 -16.71 18.14
N GLU A 323 -12.16 -16.27 17.01
CA GLU A 323 -12.88 -16.09 15.75
C GLU A 323 -12.17 -16.84 14.62
N LEU A 324 -12.93 -17.68 13.91
CA LEU A 324 -12.47 -18.37 12.71
C LEU A 324 -13.46 -18.10 11.58
N ILE A 325 -13.05 -17.29 10.62
CA ILE A 325 -13.85 -16.96 9.44
C ILE A 325 -13.34 -17.84 8.29
N LEU A 326 -14.26 -18.61 7.70
CA LEU A 326 -13.97 -19.48 6.58
C LEU A 326 -14.80 -19.01 5.39
N SER A 327 -14.14 -18.42 4.39
CA SER A 327 -14.77 -18.04 3.12
C SER A 327 -14.49 -19.10 2.07
N GLY A 328 -15.49 -19.53 1.28
CA GLY A 328 -15.28 -20.50 0.19
C GLY A 328 -16.45 -21.46 -0.04
N GLN A 329 -16.42 -22.20 -1.17
CA GLN A 329 -17.53 -23.04 -1.61
C GLN A 329 -17.75 -24.31 -0.76
N TYR A 330 -16.75 -24.77 -0.01
CA TYR A 330 -16.82 -26.01 0.78
C TYR A 330 -16.25 -25.82 2.18
N ILE A 331 -17.10 -25.42 3.13
CA ILE A 331 -16.71 -25.28 4.55
C ILE A 331 -16.88 -26.64 5.24
N PRO A 332 -15.81 -27.29 5.75
CA PRO A 332 -15.94 -28.55 6.45
C PRO A 332 -16.39 -28.29 7.88
N ARG A 333 -16.99 -29.34 8.46
CA ARG A 333 -17.05 -29.43 9.91
C ARG A 333 -15.63 -29.60 10.44
N ILE A 334 -15.08 -28.55 11.05
CA ILE A 334 -13.80 -28.61 11.74
C ILE A 334 -14.01 -29.38 13.05
N TYR A 335 -13.72 -30.68 13.03
CA TYR A 335 -13.73 -31.51 14.22
C TYR A 335 -12.40 -31.34 14.99
N GLY A 336 -12.49 -31.02 16.29
CA GLY A 336 -11.33 -31.06 17.20
C GLY A 336 -10.75 -29.72 17.65
N ILE A 337 -11.44 -28.59 17.45
CA ILE A 337 -11.14 -27.32 18.14
C ILE A 337 -12.37 -26.98 19.00
N LYS A 338 -12.34 -27.33 20.30
CA LYS A 338 -13.55 -27.38 21.15
C LYS A 338 -14.07 -26.00 21.57
N ARG A 339 -13.33 -24.91 21.32
CA ARG A 339 -13.58 -23.56 21.88
C ARG A 339 -13.82 -22.46 20.84
N LEU A 340 -14.07 -22.78 19.58
CA LEU A 340 -14.41 -21.78 18.57
C LEU A 340 -15.74 -21.11 18.90
N ARG A 341 -15.70 -19.83 19.31
CA ARG A 341 -16.92 -19.09 19.69
C ARG A 341 -17.71 -18.63 18.48
N ASN A 342 -17.01 -18.29 17.39
CA ASN A 342 -17.62 -17.78 16.16
C ASN A 342 -16.96 -18.44 14.95
N VAL A 343 -17.66 -19.41 14.33
CA VAL A 343 -17.35 -19.88 12.98
C VAL A 343 -18.37 -19.26 12.04
N ARG A 344 -17.91 -18.35 11.17
CA ARG A 344 -18.77 -17.70 10.17
C ARG A 344 -18.39 -18.21 8.79
N SER A 345 -19.40 -18.62 8.04
CA SER A 345 -19.32 -18.83 6.60
C SER A 345 -19.67 -17.51 5.91
N SER A 346 -18.75 -16.93 5.14
CA SER A 346 -19.03 -15.76 4.29
C SER A 346 -18.94 -16.13 2.82
#